data_AF-A0A8H2JPR8-F1
#
_entry.id   AF-A0A8H2JPR8-F1
#
_cell.length_a   1.000
_cell.length_b   1.000
_cell.length_c   1.000
_cell.angle_alpha   90.00
_cell.angle_beta   90.00
_cell.angle_gamma   90.00
#
_symmetry.space_group_name_H-M   'P 1'
#
loop_
_entity.id
_entity.type
_entity.pdbx_description
1 polymer ?
#
loop_
_entity_poly.entity_id
_entity_poly.type
_entity_poly.pdbx_seq_one_letter_code
_entity_poly.pdbx_strand_id
1 'polypeptide(L)'
;MNISCLSVLICAYRREEVENNHPFSLALDVIDNSAIPSDIIYLNNLSESDSFNLINDALQQPAHLRPLADIIYKKTQGNAFFLVQFLSVLENKKLLEFDLKSNQWCWQLAEIEMLNITNNVVELMVDKIEQLPKNTQKVIQYASCLGHQFSLIDLANMIELSIEQVASIIFLPLKEGY
;
A
#
# COMPACT_ATOMS: atom_id res chain seq x y z
N MET A 1 43.67 -14.77 -10.44
CA MET A 1 42.90 -13.52 -10.24
C MET A 1 41.63 -13.89 -9.50
N ASN A 2 41.58 -13.65 -8.19
CA ASN A 2 40.35 -13.81 -7.42
C ASN A 2 39.47 -12.58 -7.70
N ILE A 3 38.36 -12.79 -8.40
CA ILE A 3 37.31 -11.79 -8.50
C ILE A 3 36.62 -11.80 -7.14
N SER A 4 37.04 -10.90 -6.25
CA SER A 4 36.32 -10.59 -5.02
C SER A 4 34.99 -9.96 -5.42
N CYS A 5 33.94 -10.77 -5.53
CA CYS A 5 32.59 -10.29 -5.75
C CYS A 5 32.11 -9.62 -4.45
N LEU A 6 31.93 -8.30 -4.47
CA LEU A 6 31.25 -7.60 -3.39
C LEU A 6 29.75 -7.90 -3.51
N SER A 7 29.23 -8.71 -2.59
CA SER A 7 27.79 -8.96 -2.47
C SER A 7 27.18 -7.91 -1.55
N VAL A 8 26.09 -7.26 -1.98
CA VAL A 8 25.27 -6.37 -1.16
C VAL A 8 23.97 -7.10 -0.83
N LEU A 9 23.60 -7.12 0.45
CA LEU A 9 22.31 -7.63 0.92
C LEU A 9 21.44 -6.44 1.35
N ILE A 10 20.25 -6.33 0.77
CA ILE A 10 19.23 -5.34 1.18
C ILE A 10 18.06 -6.11 1.76
N CYS A 11 17.71 -5.79 3.01
CA CYS A 11 16.58 -6.37 3.72
C CYS A 11 15.59 -5.28 4.10
N ALA A 12 14.30 -5.60 4.09
CA ALA A 12 13.24 -4.74 4.60
C ALA A 12 12.40 -5.56 5.59
N TYR A 13 12.04 -4.95 6.71
CA TYR A 13 11.24 -5.59 7.75
C TYR A 13 10.42 -4.55 8.50
N ARG A 14 9.30 -4.98 9.09
CA ARG A 14 8.51 -4.18 10.01
C ARG A 14 9.05 -4.34 11.42
N ARG A 15 9.52 -3.25 12.01
CA ARG A 15 10.10 -3.27 13.35
C ARG A 15 9.07 -3.69 14.40
N GLU A 16 7.82 -3.30 14.21
CA GLU A 16 6.72 -3.61 15.13
C GLU A 16 6.40 -5.10 15.18
N GLU A 17 6.76 -5.86 14.14
CA GLU A 17 6.54 -7.31 14.02
C GLU A 17 7.79 -8.12 14.44
N VAL A 18 8.90 -7.45 14.76
CA VAL A 18 10.19 -8.07 15.09
C VAL A 18 10.54 -7.76 16.54
N GLU A 19 10.07 -8.60 17.46
CA GLU A 19 10.36 -8.50 18.89
C GLU A 19 11.82 -8.88 19.23
N ASN A 20 12.28 -8.53 20.43
CA ASN A 20 13.67 -8.74 20.87
C ASN A 20 14.16 -10.20 20.80
N ASN A 21 13.26 -11.19 20.89
CA ASN A 21 13.60 -12.61 20.81
C ASN A 21 13.33 -13.22 19.41
N HIS A 22 12.95 -12.41 18.43
CA HIS A 22 12.72 -12.88 17.08
C HIS A 22 14.04 -13.35 16.43
N PRO A 23 14.07 -14.46 15.67
CA PRO A 23 15.30 -14.97 15.05
C PRO A 23 16.02 -13.92 14.19
N PHE A 24 15.28 -13.01 13.58
CA PHE A 24 15.83 -11.92 12.79
C PHE A 24 16.53 -10.86 13.65
N SER A 25 16.03 -10.54 14.85
CA SER A 25 16.70 -9.61 15.78
C SER A 25 18.06 -10.15 16.18
N LEU A 26 18.15 -11.44 16.51
CA LEU A 26 19.41 -12.12 16.82
C LEU A 26 20.37 -12.11 15.63
N ALA A 27 19.86 -12.28 14.41
CA ALA A 27 20.68 -12.20 13.20
C ALA A 27 21.22 -10.78 12.97
N LEU A 28 20.43 -9.74 13.21
CA LEU A 28 20.87 -8.35 13.15
C LEU A 28 21.96 -8.07 14.19
N ASP A 29 21.80 -8.56 15.43
CA ASP A 29 22.82 -8.42 16.48
C ASP A 29 24.16 -9.06 16.06
N VAL A 30 24.13 -10.22 15.40
CA VAL A 30 25.35 -10.86 14.87
C VAL A 30 26.00 -10.02 13.78
N ILE A 31 25.21 -9.41 12.90
CA ILE A 31 25.70 -8.55 11.80
C ILE A 31 26.33 -7.28 12.38
N ASP A 32 25.67 -6.61 13.31
CA ASP A 32 26.15 -5.36 13.93
C ASP A 32 27.43 -5.57 14.75
N ASN A 33 27.66 -6.77 15.29
CA ASN A 33 28.89 -7.13 15.98
C ASN A 33 29.99 -7.70 15.06
N SER A 34 29.74 -7.77 13.75
CA SER A 34 30.70 -8.28 12.77
C SER A 34 31.57 -7.14 12.19
N ALA A 35 32.60 -7.51 11.40
CA ALA A 35 33.39 -6.53 10.66
C ALA A 35 32.73 -6.09 9.33
N ILE A 36 31.51 -6.54 9.05
CA ILE A 36 30.77 -6.24 7.81
C ILE A 36 30.05 -4.89 8.01
N PRO A 37 30.22 -3.91 7.11
CA PRO A 37 29.45 -2.68 7.16
C PRO A 37 27.95 -2.95 7.06
N SER A 38 27.18 -2.47 8.04
CA SER A 38 25.72 -2.49 8.05
C SER A 38 25.18 -1.08 8.27
N ASP A 39 24.12 -0.72 7.54
CA ASP A 39 23.38 0.52 7.74
C ASP A 39 21.90 0.18 7.90
N ILE A 40 21.24 0.79 8.89
CA ILE A 40 19.80 0.68 9.08
C ILE A 40 19.16 2.00 8.67
N ILE A 41 18.31 1.93 7.64
CA ILE A 41 17.55 3.08 7.14
C ILE A 41 16.13 3.02 7.72
N TYR A 42 15.78 4.03 8.51
CA TYR A 42 14.42 4.18 9.01
C TYR A 42 13.53 4.88 7.98
N LEU A 43 12.53 4.16 7.48
CA LEU A 43 11.52 4.72 6.61
C LEU A 43 10.42 5.35 7.45
N ASN A 44 10.38 6.68 7.46
CA ASN A 44 9.28 7.45 8.03
C ASN A 44 8.18 7.66 6.99
N ASN A 45 7.04 8.20 7.43
CA ASN A 45 6.06 8.77 6.50
C ASN A 45 6.73 9.83 5.60
N LEU A 46 6.21 9.95 4.38
CA LEU A 46 6.63 10.94 3.41
C LEU A 46 6.51 12.34 3.99
N SER A 47 7.47 13.21 3.67
CA SER A 47 7.33 14.64 3.93
C SER A 47 6.24 15.25 3.03
N GLU A 48 5.85 16.50 3.30
CA GLU A 48 5.00 17.26 2.38
C GLU A 48 5.61 17.36 0.98
N SER A 49 6.91 17.60 0.89
CA SER A 49 7.64 17.68 -0.38
C SER A 49 7.67 16.34 -1.11
N ASP A 50 7.92 15.24 -0.40
CA ASP A 50 7.95 13.91 -1.03
C ASP A 50 6.56 13.48 -1.48
N SER A 51 5.52 13.81 -0.71
CA SER A 51 4.13 13.57 -1.09
C SER A 51 3.74 14.39 -2.32
N PHE A 52 4.13 15.67 -2.36
CA PHE A 52 3.93 16.52 -3.54
C PHE A 52 4.63 15.92 -4.77
N ASN A 53 5.89 15.50 -4.64
CA ASN A 53 6.66 14.92 -5.75
C ASN A 53 6.02 13.62 -6.24
N LEU A 54 5.61 12.73 -5.33
CA LEU A 54 4.94 11.48 -5.68
C LEU A 54 3.63 11.73 -6.47
N ILE A 55 2.82 12.69 -6.03
CA ILE A 55 1.58 13.06 -6.73
C ILE A 55 1.91 13.74 -8.07
N ASN A 56 2.94 14.56 -8.12
CA ASN A 56 3.37 15.24 -9.34
C ASN A 56 3.86 14.26 -10.39
N ASP A 57 4.61 13.23 -9.99
CA ASP A 57 5.09 12.20 -10.91
C ASP A 57 3.94 11.38 -11.49
N ALA A 58 2.88 11.17 -10.70
CA ALA A 58 1.66 10.49 -11.14
C ALA A 58 0.79 11.34 -12.08
N LEU A 59 0.61 12.63 -11.78
CA LEU A 59 -0.33 13.50 -12.51
C LEU A 59 0.34 14.37 -13.60
N GLN A 60 1.64 14.62 -13.50
CA GLN A 60 2.44 15.43 -14.44
C GLN A 60 1.88 16.85 -14.67
N GLN A 61 1.35 17.50 -13.63
CA GLN A 61 0.71 18.83 -13.71
C GLN A 61 1.12 19.80 -12.57
N PRO A 62 2.40 20.19 -12.48
CA PRO A 62 2.92 20.91 -11.31
C PRO A 62 2.28 22.29 -11.07
N ALA A 63 1.84 22.99 -12.12
CA ALA A 63 1.40 24.39 -12.04
C ALA A 63 0.19 24.62 -11.12
N HIS A 64 -0.69 23.63 -10.98
CA HIS A 64 -1.91 23.73 -10.17
C HIS A 64 -2.02 22.65 -9.09
N LEU A 65 -0.97 21.83 -8.93
CA LEU A 65 -1.02 20.65 -8.07
C LEU A 65 -1.00 20.99 -6.58
N ARG A 66 -0.36 22.09 -6.18
CA ARG A 66 -0.08 22.37 -4.76
C ARG A 66 -1.32 22.30 -3.85
N PRO A 67 -2.46 22.93 -4.18
CA PRO A 67 -3.67 22.80 -3.36
C PRO A 67 -4.18 21.36 -3.21
N LEU A 68 -4.11 20.55 -4.28
CA LEU A 68 -4.50 19.15 -4.23
C LEU A 68 -3.55 18.34 -3.34
N ALA A 69 -2.23 18.53 -3.53
CA ALA A 69 -1.21 17.84 -2.75
C ALA A 69 -1.31 18.17 -1.26
N ASP A 70 -1.59 19.42 -0.89
CA ASP A 70 -1.77 19.84 0.50
C ASP A 70 -2.99 19.15 1.15
N ILE A 71 -4.12 19.07 0.44
CA ILE A 71 -5.32 18.36 0.94
C ILE A 71 -5.04 16.87 1.11
N ILE A 72 -4.39 16.24 0.13
CA ILE A 72 -4.04 14.82 0.19
C ILE A 72 -3.08 14.56 1.36
N TYR A 73 -2.00 15.34 1.48
CA TYR A 73 -1.05 15.21 2.58
C TYR A 73 -1.73 15.37 3.94
N LYS A 74 -2.59 16.37 4.09
CA LYS A 74 -3.33 16.61 5.34
C LYS A 74 -4.20 15.41 5.73
N LYS A 75 -4.81 14.73 4.76
CA LYS A 75 -5.65 13.54 5.02
C LYS A 75 -4.81 12.29 5.28
N THR A 76 -3.66 12.14 4.61
CA THR A 76 -2.87 10.90 4.66
C THR A 76 -1.69 10.94 5.62
N GLN A 77 -1.32 12.13 6.11
CA GLN A 77 -0.20 12.38 7.02
C GLN A 77 1.12 11.78 6.52
N GLY A 78 1.31 11.81 5.20
CA GLY A 78 2.49 11.26 4.52
C GLY A 78 2.55 9.73 4.47
N ASN A 79 1.53 9.00 4.92
CA ASN A 79 1.51 7.55 4.77
C ASN A 79 1.38 7.20 3.28
N ALA A 80 2.44 6.67 2.68
CA ALA A 80 2.52 6.42 1.23
C ALA A 80 1.44 5.44 0.74
N PHE A 81 1.14 4.39 1.52
CA PHE A 81 0.08 3.45 1.19
C PHE A 81 -1.29 4.15 1.21
N PHE A 82 -1.59 4.90 2.27
CA PHE A 82 -2.83 5.64 2.37
C PHE A 82 -2.97 6.70 1.25
N LEU A 83 -1.89 7.39 0.88
CA LEU A 83 -1.86 8.34 -0.23
C LEU A 83 -2.30 7.68 -1.54
N VAL A 84 -1.70 6.53 -1.89
CA VAL A 84 -2.05 5.78 -3.10
C VAL A 84 -3.51 5.31 -3.06
N GLN A 85 -3.95 4.77 -1.91
CA GLN A 85 -5.34 4.33 -1.76
C GLN A 85 -6.32 5.50 -1.85
N PHE A 86 -5.97 6.66 -1.29
CA PHE A 86 -6.78 7.86 -1.34
C PHE A 86 -6.92 8.38 -2.79
N LEU A 87 -5.83 8.41 -3.56
CA LEU A 87 -5.87 8.75 -4.98
C LEU A 87 -6.82 7.83 -5.77
N SER A 88 -6.75 6.52 -5.53
CA SER A 88 -7.67 5.55 -6.14
C SER A 88 -9.14 5.82 -5.77
N VAL A 89 -9.41 6.24 -4.52
CA VAL A 89 -10.77 6.62 -4.10
C VAL A 89 -11.25 7.88 -4.82
N LEU A 90 -10.38 8.88 -5.01
CA LEU A 90 -10.73 10.09 -5.78
C LEU A 90 -11.05 9.75 -7.23
N GLU A 91 -10.28 8.87 -7.85
CA GLU A 91 -10.53 8.40 -9.22
C GLU A 91 -11.85 7.64 -9.33
N ASN A 92 -12.10 6.69 -8.42
CA ASN A 92 -13.34 5.91 -8.38
C ASN A 92 -14.59 6.79 -8.16
N LYS A 93 -14.46 7.85 -7.35
CA LYS A 93 -15.54 8.83 -7.11
C LYS A 93 -15.66 9.90 -8.19
N LYS A 94 -14.82 9.87 -9.23
CA LYS A 94 -14.79 10.88 -10.31
C LYS A 94 -14.46 12.29 -9.82
N LEU A 95 -13.68 12.37 -8.74
CA LEU A 95 -13.18 13.61 -8.16
C LEU A 95 -11.76 13.95 -8.62
N LEU A 96 -11.08 12.98 -9.22
CA LEU A 96 -9.81 13.10 -9.91
C LEU A 96 -9.93 12.29 -11.20
N GLU A 97 -9.98 12.95 -12.36
CA GLU A 97 -10.16 12.28 -13.64
C GLU A 97 -9.24 12.87 -14.70
N PHE A 98 -8.80 12.02 -15.63
CA PHE A 98 -8.08 12.47 -16.81
C PHE A 98 -9.07 12.85 -17.92
N ASP A 99 -9.14 14.13 -18.25
CA ASP A 99 -9.94 14.62 -19.38
C ASP A 99 -9.18 14.43 -20.69
N LEU A 100 -9.65 13.48 -21.51
CA LEU A 100 -9.09 13.17 -22.82
C LEU A 100 -9.20 14.32 -23.82
N LYS A 101 -10.15 15.25 -23.66
CA LYS A 101 -10.33 16.37 -24.59
C LYS A 101 -9.28 17.45 -24.39
N SER A 102 -9.01 17.79 -23.14
CA SER A 102 -7.98 18.77 -22.77
C SER A 102 -6.60 18.14 -22.57
N ASN A 103 -6.52 16.81 -22.51
CA ASN A 103 -5.31 16.02 -22.23
C ASN A 103 -4.69 16.41 -20.88
N GLN A 104 -5.54 16.55 -19.87
CA GLN A 104 -5.20 17.09 -18.56
C GLN A 104 -5.96 16.39 -17.43
N TRP A 105 -5.34 16.31 -16.25
CA TRP A 105 -6.06 15.91 -15.05
C TRP A 105 -6.96 17.04 -14.57
N CYS A 106 -8.14 16.68 -14.12
CA CYS A 106 -9.14 17.56 -13.54
C CYS A 106 -9.51 17.03 -12.16
N TRP A 107 -9.68 17.94 -11.20
CA TRP A 107 -10.05 17.57 -9.84
C TRP A 107 -10.95 18.62 -9.18
N GLN A 108 -11.77 18.15 -8.24
CA GLN A 108 -12.78 18.97 -7.56
C GLN A 108 -12.35 19.28 -6.12
N LEU A 109 -11.51 20.31 -5.92
CA LEU A 109 -10.90 20.60 -4.62
C LEU A 109 -11.91 20.70 -3.47
N ALA A 110 -13.03 21.39 -3.68
CA ALA A 110 -14.06 21.57 -2.66
C ALA A 110 -14.67 20.22 -2.22
N GLU A 111 -14.99 19.34 -3.17
CA GLU A 111 -15.55 18.02 -2.88
C GLU A 111 -14.52 17.11 -2.22
N ILE A 112 -13.27 17.15 -2.67
CA ILE A 112 -12.16 16.39 -2.07
C ILE A 112 -11.94 16.81 -0.62
N GLU A 113 -12.00 18.11 -0.32
CA GLU A 113 -11.83 18.60 1.04
C GLU A 113 -12.96 18.12 1.97
N MET A 114 -14.21 18.15 1.47
CA MET A 114 -15.42 17.71 2.17
C MET A 114 -15.53 16.18 2.33
N LEU A 115 -14.75 15.37 1.60
CA LEU A 115 -14.76 13.93 1.80
C LEU A 115 -14.39 13.58 3.25
N ASN A 116 -15.36 13.03 3.98
CA ASN A 116 -15.17 12.40 5.28
C ASN A 116 -14.48 11.04 5.11
N ILE A 117 -13.24 11.07 4.62
CA ILE A 117 -12.31 9.97 4.81
C ILE A 117 -11.55 10.34 6.07
N THR A 118 -11.72 9.52 7.10
CA THR A 118 -11.02 9.72 8.36
C THR A 118 -9.52 9.67 8.12
N ASN A 119 -8.73 10.35 8.95
CA ASN A 119 -7.26 10.37 8.82
C ASN A 119 -6.61 9.00 9.17
N ASN A 120 -7.38 7.90 9.10
CA ASN A 120 -6.98 6.55 9.45
C ASN A 120 -7.14 5.63 8.24
N VAL A 121 -6.01 5.08 7.79
CA VAL A 121 -5.97 4.13 6.67
C VAL A 121 -6.80 2.88 6.91
N VAL A 122 -6.98 2.46 8.17
CA VAL A 122 -7.75 1.26 8.52
C VAL A 122 -9.22 1.44 8.12
N GLU A 123 -9.81 2.59 8.43
CA GLU A 123 -11.21 2.87 8.10
C GLU A 123 -11.42 2.96 6.58
N LEU A 124 -10.48 3.59 5.86
CA LEU A 124 -10.49 3.57 4.39
C LEU A 124 -10.51 2.13 3.85
N MET A 125 -9.64 1.27 4.38
CA MET A 125 -9.55 -0.12 3.92
C MET A 125 -10.82 -0.91 4.26
N VAL A 126 -11.42 -0.67 5.43
CA VAL A 126 -12.72 -1.27 5.80
C VAL A 126 -13.80 -0.84 4.81
N ASP A 127 -13.93 0.46 4.53
CA ASP A 127 -14.91 0.98 3.57
C ASP A 127 -14.73 0.37 2.17
N LYS A 128 -13.48 0.18 1.74
CA LYS A 128 -13.16 -0.46 0.46
C LYS A 128 -13.55 -1.94 0.45
N ILE A 129 -13.23 -2.69 1.51
CA ILE A 129 -13.60 -4.10 1.64
C ILE A 129 -15.14 -4.24 1.66
N GLU A 130 -15.84 -3.36 2.37
CA GLU A 130 -17.31 -3.38 2.46
C GLU A 130 -18.00 -3.11 1.12
N GLN A 131 -17.33 -2.42 0.18
CA GLN A 131 -17.82 -2.20 -1.19
C GLN A 131 -17.60 -3.40 -2.12
N LEU A 132 -16.77 -4.37 -1.76
CA LEU A 132 -16.56 -5.57 -2.57
C LEU A 132 -17.82 -6.45 -2.59
N PRO A 133 -18.03 -7.30 -3.61
CA PRO A 133 -19.10 -8.28 -3.60
C PRO A 133 -19.08 -9.17 -2.35
N LYS A 134 -20.24 -9.55 -1.82
CA LYS A 134 -20.32 -10.34 -0.56
C LYS A 134 -19.55 -11.66 -0.61
N ASN A 135 -19.51 -12.31 -1.77
CA ASN A 135 -18.70 -13.51 -1.96
C ASN A 135 -17.21 -13.20 -1.80
N THR A 136 -16.73 -12.10 -2.39
CA THR A 136 -15.35 -11.63 -2.26
C THR A 136 -14.98 -11.29 -0.83
N GLN A 137 -15.84 -10.54 -0.11
CA GLN A 137 -15.65 -10.25 1.32
C GLN A 137 -15.49 -11.54 2.13
N LYS A 138 -16.35 -12.54 1.88
CA LYS A 138 -16.27 -13.84 2.53
C LYS A 138 -14.93 -14.51 2.26
N VAL A 139 -14.50 -14.61 1.00
CA VAL A 139 -13.22 -15.29 0.67
C VAL A 139 -12.02 -14.60 1.32
N ILE A 140 -11.96 -13.27 1.29
CA ILE A 140 -10.89 -12.49 1.94
C ILE A 140 -10.88 -12.72 3.46
N GLN A 141 -12.05 -12.80 4.09
CA GLN A 141 -12.16 -13.11 5.51
C GLN A 141 -11.54 -14.48 5.85
N TYR A 142 -11.87 -15.53 5.09
CA TYR A 142 -11.25 -16.85 5.31
C TYR A 142 -9.75 -16.85 5.03
N ALA A 143 -9.31 -16.17 3.97
CA ALA A 143 -7.90 -15.99 3.65
C ALA A 143 -7.12 -15.32 4.80
N SER A 144 -7.69 -14.28 5.42
CA SER A 144 -7.05 -13.56 6.53
C SER A 144 -6.77 -14.47 7.75
N CYS A 145 -7.57 -15.51 7.95
CA CYS A 145 -7.37 -16.49 9.02
C CYS A 145 -6.24 -17.48 8.76
N LEU A 146 -5.82 -17.65 7.50
CA LEU A 146 -4.75 -18.58 7.09
C LEU A 146 -3.34 -17.99 7.25
N GLY A 147 -3.23 -16.67 7.49
CA GLY A 147 -1.97 -15.97 7.65
C GLY A 147 -1.43 -15.37 6.35
N HIS A 148 -0.18 -14.90 6.37
CA HIS A 148 0.44 -14.16 5.26
C HIS A 148 0.66 -15.01 4.00
N GLN A 149 0.87 -16.32 4.13
CA GLN A 149 1.05 -17.24 3.02
C GLN A 149 0.19 -18.48 3.23
N PHE A 150 -0.58 -18.86 2.21
CA PHE A 150 -1.44 -20.02 2.23
C PHE A 150 -1.62 -20.61 0.83
N SER A 151 -2.01 -21.88 0.75
CA SER A 151 -2.33 -22.52 -0.52
C SER A 151 -3.74 -22.14 -0.97
N LEU A 152 -3.91 -21.87 -2.26
CA LEU A 152 -5.23 -21.67 -2.86
C LEU A 152 -6.14 -22.90 -2.67
N ILE A 153 -5.55 -24.10 -2.58
CA ILE A 153 -6.27 -25.35 -2.31
C ILE A 153 -6.85 -25.34 -0.89
N ASP A 154 -6.10 -24.89 0.11
CA ASP A 154 -6.57 -24.86 1.51
C ASP A 154 -7.73 -23.87 1.66
N LEU A 155 -7.60 -22.70 1.03
CA LEU A 155 -8.67 -21.71 0.99
C LEU A 155 -9.92 -22.25 0.29
N ALA A 156 -9.77 -22.89 -0.86
CA ALA A 156 -10.87 -23.51 -1.61
C ALA A 156 -11.61 -24.59 -0.79
N ASN A 157 -10.86 -25.43 -0.09
CA ASN A 157 -11.41 -26.44 0.81
C ASN A 157 -12.18 -25.82 1.99
N MET A 158 -11.67 -24.74 2.59
CA MET A 158 -12.35 -24.06 3.71
C MET A 158 -13.67 -23.40 3.33
N ILE A 159 -13.78 -22.89 2.10
CA ILE A 159 -14.97 -22.17 1.63
C ILE A 159 -15.89 -23.01 0.75
N GLU A 160 -15.57 -24.29 0.58
CA GLU A 160 -16.31 -25.29 -0.20
C GLU A 160 -16.57 -24.84 -1.66
N LEU A 161 -15.56 -24.22 -2.29
CA LEU A 161 -15.59 -23.80 -3.69
C LEU A 161 -14.50 -24.50 -4.49
N SER A 162 -14.65 -24.54 -5.82
CA SER A 162 -13.57 -24.99 -6.69
C SER A 162 -12.43 -23.98 -6.72
N ILE A 163 -11.21 -24.46 -6.98
CA ILE A 163 -10.01 -23.61 -7.07
C ILE A 163 -10.22 -22.50 -8.12
N GLU A 164 -10.87 -22.80 -9.23
CA GLU A 164 -11.16 -21.85 -10.31
C GLU A 164 -12.13 -20.76 -9.85
N GLN A 165 -13.15 -21.13 -9.06
CA GLN A 165 -14.07 -20.17 -8.47
C GLN A 165 -13.35 -19.25 -7.50
N VAL A 166 -12.53 -19.80 -6.59
CA VAL A 166 -11.73 -18.99 -5.65
C VAL A 166 -10.80 -18.06 -6.40
N ALA A 167 -10.05 -18.57 -7.37
CA ALA A 167 -9.13 -17.77 -8.19
C ALA A 167 -9.85 -16.60 -8.86
N SER A 168 -11.03 -16.83 -9.45
CA SER A 168 -11.81 -15.77 -10.08
C SER A 168 -12.28 -14.70 -9.10
N ILE A 169 -12.61 -15.09 -7.85
CA ILE A 169 -13.10 -14.19 -6.81
C ILE A 169 -11.97 -13.33 -6.22
N ILE A 170 -10.79 -13.93 -5.99
CA ILE A 170 -9.67 -13.25 -5.30
C ILE A 170 -8.76 -12.46 -6.23
N PHE A 171 -8.78 -12.74 -7.53
CA PHE A 171 -7.86 -12.12 -8.48
C PHE A 171 -7.92 -10.59 -8.46
N LEU A 172 -9.13 -10.02 -8.49
CA LEU A 172 -9.29 -8.56 -8.50
C LEU A 172 -8.86 -7.94 -7.16
N PRO A 173 -9.28 -8.45 -5.99
CA PRO A 173 -8.75 -7.97 -4.71
C PRO A 173 -7.23 -8.04 -4.59
N LEU A 174 -6.61 -9.16 -4.97
CA LEU A 174 -5.15 -9.27 -4.88
C LEU A 174 -4.44 -8.25 -5.77
N LYS A 175 -4.99 -7.95 -6.95
CA LYS A 175 -4.46 -6.91 -7.83
C LYS A 175 -4.60 -5.51 -7.23
N GLU A 176 -5.65 -5.26 -6.45
CA GLU A 176 -5.90 -3.99 -5.75
C GLU A 176 -5.16 -3.87 -4.40
N GLY A 177 -4.47 -4.94 -3.97
CA GLY A 177 -3.62 -4.96 -2.78
C GLY A 177 -4.36 -5.20 -1.46
N TYR A 178 -5.48 -5.94 -1.50
CA TYR A 178 -6.12 -6.49 -0.29
C TYR A 178 -5.45 -7.79 0.16
#